data_AF-A0AAE1FZL0-F1
#
_entry.id   AF-A0AAE1FZL0-F1
#
_cell.length_a   1.000
_cell.length_b   1.000
_cell.length_c   1.000
_cell.angle_alpha   90.00
_cell.angle_beta   90.00
_cell.angle_gamma   90.00
#
_symmetry.space_group_name_H-M   'P 1'
#
loop_
_entity.id
_entity.type
_entity.pdbx_description
1 polymer ?
#
loop_
_entity_poly.entity_id
_entity_poly.type
_entity_poly.pdbx_seq_one_letter_code
_entity_poly.pdbx_strand_id
1 'polypeptide(L)'
;MEDTRTYFLFPVVLCLLTWVVDCYGLPLDNLNLRPVIGVLAQHPPDSMLVGLEDYNFTSYIAASYVKHLESAGARVVPIFTYREDEYYDNLAQSLNGIVFPGGSVSLTNSSGYGAASRKLYDHVVAANERGVYLPIWGTCLGFQMLAYLAADNTNWLGRCKANNRADPLTLQVGYEVSQVFQEMPEDVKTILTMENVTANFHHWCLTRQVGGHGSILSLYVKTILTMENVTVNFHHWCLTRQKFSTSGLSELFNLLATSFDDDGLEFVSLMEHWTLPIFGSQFHPEKNPFEWANDDKHDAIPHTPNAILSAQYFANFFVNQARGNNQTFASSGEESSLIYNYTPYYTGNTSGFLQSYLFRSDSTLMTNNNNSARTIPDQGITNDIQMHPINIGNNAGDTVVTNPGYYSYQLLEGQRSVPPLLTSLQYVIPEID
;
A
#
# COMPACT_ATOMS: atom_id res chain seq x y z
N MET A 1 -78.93 3.73 43.81
CA MET A 1 -79.22 4.98 43.07
C MET A 1 -78.38 6.06 43.73
N GLU A 2 -77.32 6.59 43.14
CA GLU A 2 -76.68 6.40 41.81
C GLU A 2 -75.16 6.39 42.05
N ASP A 3 -74.43 5.35 41.64
CA ASP A 3 -73.51 5.34 40.47
C ASP A 3 -72.91 6.70 40.05
N THR A 4 -71.59 6.86 40.22
CA THR A 4 -70.71 7.33 39.14
C THR A 4 -69.26 6.95 39.43
N ARG A 5 -68.62 6.23 38.49
CA ARG A 5 -67.21 5.81 38.59
C ARG A 5 -66.25 6.96 38.25
N THR A 6 -65.37 7.32 39.19
CA THR A 6 -64.24 8.23 38.90
C THR A 6 -63.04 7.43 38.38
N TYR A 7 -62.79 7.50 37.07
CA TYR A 7 -61.60 6.92 36.46
C TYR A 7 -60.39 7.85 36.66
N PHE A 8 -59.41 7.43 37.47
CA PHE A 8 -58.10 8.09 37.55
C PHE A 8 -57.27 7.76 36.30
N LEU A 9 -57.32 8.62 35.29
CA LEU A 9 -56.35 8.62 34.20
C LEU A 9 -55.10 9.39 34.61
N PHE A 10 -54.07 8.66 35.06
CA PHE A 10 -52.71 9.18 35.09
C PHE A 10 -52.20 9.34 33.66
N PRO A 11 -51.79 10.54 33.21
CA PRO A 11 -51.03 10.67 31.97
C PRO A 11 -49.61 10.15 32.23
N VAL A 12 -49.39 8.87 31.91
CA VAL A 12 -48.03 8.35 31.74
C VAL A 12 -47.45 8.98 30.49
N VAL A 13 -46.80 10.14 30.66
CA VAL A 13 -45.97 10.75 29.62
C VAL A 13 -44.74 9.87 29.45
N LEU A 14 -44.89 8.84 28.63
CA LEU A 14 -43.82 7.95 28.23
C LEU A 14 -42.91 8.74 27.28
N CYS A 15 -41.88 9.40 27.83
CA CYS A 15 -40.81 10.00 27.05
C CYS A 15 -39.99 8.91 26.36
N LEU A 16 -40.53 8.38 25.25
CA LEU A 16 -39.77 7.66 24.24
C LEU A 16 -38.89 8.67 23.49
N LEU A 17 -37.84 9.14 24.17
CA LEU A 17 -36.62 9.60 23.50
C LEU A 17 -35.96 8.36 22.89
N THR A 18 -36.52 7.91 21.76
CA THR A 18 -35.79 7.06 20.84
C THR A 18 -34.60 7.85 20.36
N TRP A 19 -33.44 7.60 20.95
CA TRP A 19 -32.16 7.87 20.33
C TRP A 19 -32.08 6.99 19.09
N VAL A 20 -32.67 7.47 17.99
CA VAL A 20 -32.30 7.03 16.66
C VAL A 20 -30.86 7.48 16.52
N VAL A 21 -29.94 6.53 16.69
CA VAL A 21 -28.56 6.72 16.24
C VAL A 21 -28.66 6.75 14.73
N ASP A 22 -28.73 7.96 14.20
CA ASP A 22 -28.75 8.22 12.77
C ASP A 22 -27.41 7.76 12.19
N CYS A 23 -27.37 6.50 11.75
CA CYS A 23 -26.30 5.92 10.94
C CYS A 23 -26.35 6.49 9.51
N TYR A 24 -26.30 7.83 9.38
CA TYR A 24 -26.05 8.47 8.10
C TYR A 24 -24.53 8.53 7.90
N GLY A 25 -24.05 7.71 6.96
CA GLY A 25 -22.88 8.13 6.18
C GLY A 25 -23.16 9.51 5.57
N LEU A 26 -22.10 10.29 5.34
CA LEU A 26 -22.21 11.69 4.90
C LEU A 26 -23.23 11.82 3.75
N PRO A 27 -24.20 12.76 3.83
CA PRO A 27 -25.17 12.96 2.76
C PRO A 27 -24.48 13.11 1.41
N LEU A 28 -24.97 12.39 0.39
CA LEU A 28 -24.38 12.37 -0.96
C LEU A 28 -24.13 13.79 -1.52
N ASP A 29 -24.98 14.74 -1.15
CA ASP A 29 -24.91 16.15 -1.55
C ASP A 29 -23.63 16.89 -1.08
N ASN A 30 -22.89 16.34 -0.12
CA ASN A 30 -21.63 16.90 0.41
C ASN A 30 -20.36 16.17 -0.08
N LEU A 31 -20.50 15.09 -0.85
CA LEU A 31 -19.36 14.26 -1.30
C LEU A 31 -18.84 14.70 -2.68
N ASN A 32 -17.52 14.73 -2.84
CA ASN A 32 -16.91 14.87 -4.16
C ASN A 32 -17.03 13.55 -4.92
N LEU A 33 -18.00 13.45 -5.83
CA LEU A 33 -18.24 12.25 -6.65
C LEU A 33 -17.25 12.07 -7.83
N ARG A 34 -16.24 12.94 -7.98
CA ARG A 34 -15.22 12.86 -9.04
C ARG A 34 -13.78 12.93 -8.51
N PRO A 35 -13.43 12.19 -7.43
CA PRO A 35 -12.19 12.39 -6.71
C PRO A 35 -10.97 12.14 -7.60
N VAL A 36 -9.95 12.99 -7.44
CA VAL A 36 -8.64 12.87 -8.09
C VAL A 36 -7.59 12.54 -7.02
N ILE A 37 -6.93 11.40 -7.18
CA ILE A 37 -5.96 10.88 -6.20
C ILE A 37 -4.56 10.91 -6.82
N GLY A 38 -3.60 11.46 -6.08
CA GLY A 38 -2.21 11.50 -6.51
C GLY A 38 -1.48 10.22 -6.13
N VAL A 39 -0.73 9.61 -7.05
CA VAL A 39 0.14 8.47 -6.77
C VAL A 39 1.59 8.89 -6.89
N LEU A 40 2.39 8.71 -5.84
CA LEU A 40 3.79 9.13 -5.81
C LEU A 40 4.67 8.25 -6.70
N ALA A 41 5.32 8.86 -7.69
CA ALA A 41 6.31 8.19 -8.52
C ALA A 41 7.62 7.94 -7.74
N GLN A 42 8.44 7.00 -8.21
CA GLN A 42 9.74 6.68 -7.62
C GLN A 42 10.76 6.35 -8.70
N HIS A 43 12.06 6.27 -8.40
CA HIS A 43 13.06 5.94 -9.40
C HIS A 43 12.88 4.49 -9.93
N PRO A 44 12.90 4.24 -11.25
CA PRO A 44 12.82 2.88 -11.79
C PRO A 44 14.08 2.07 -11.44
N PRO A 45 13.96 0.77 -11.11
CA PRO A 45 15.13 -0.09 -10.99
C PRO A 45 15.74 -0.35 -12.37
N ASP A 46 17.07 -0.47 -12.46
CA ASP A 46 17.80 -0.71 -13.72
C ASP A 46 17.21 -1.85 -14.57
N SER A 47 16.73 -2.92 -13.93
CA SER A 47 16.14 -4.06 -14.64
C SER A 47 14.93 -3.64 -15.49
N MET A 48 14.10 -2.72 -14.99
CA MET A 48 12.92 -2.20 -15.70
C MET A 48 13.30 -1.37 -16.94
N LEU A 49 14.52 -0.81 -16.97
CA LEU A 49 15.02 0.02 -18.07
C LEU A 49 15.78 -0.77 -19.15
N VAL A 50 15.94 -2.08 -19.01
CA VAL A 50 16.64 -2.93 -20.00
C VAL A 50 15.95 -2.85 -21.37
N GLY A 51 16.68 -2.38 -22.38
CA GLY A 51 16.16 -2.11 -23.74
C GLY A 51 15.41 -0.77 -23.90
N LEU A 52 15.40 0.07 -22.87
CA LEU A 52 14.78 1.40 -22.81
C LEU A 52 15.76 2.49 -22.35
N GLU A 53 17.07 2.21 -22.32
CA GLU A 53 18.11 3.06 -21.73
C GLU A 53 18.17 4.45 -22.40
N ASP A 54 18.07 4.48 -23.74
CA ASP A 54 18.08 5.72 -24.55
C ASP A 54 16.90 6.66 -24.27
N TYR A 55 15.87 6.20 -23.53
CA TYR A 55 14.68 7.00 -23.27
C TYR A 55 14.80 7.95 -22.07
N ASN A 56 15.85 7.83 -21.23
CA ASN A 56 16.11 8.70 -20.08
C ASN A 56 14.88 8.85 -19.13
N PHE A 57 14.31 7.71 -18.74
CA PHE A 57 13.29 7.64 -17.71
C PHE A 57 13.92 7.83 -16.33
N THR A 58 13.30 8.67 -15.49
CA THR A 58 13.83 9.05 -14.17
C THR A 58 12.89 8.73 -13.02
N SER A 59 11.61 8.49 -13.31
CA SER A 59 10.65 7.97 -12.33
C SER A 59 9.62 7.04 -13.00
N TYR A 60 8.95 6.20 -12.21
CA TYR A 60 7.87 5.32 -12.63
C TYR A 60 6.74 5.23 -11.60
N ILE A 61 5.59 4.74 -12.06
CA ILE A 61 4.48 4.22 -11.24
C ILE A 61 4.05 2.88 -11.84
N ALA A 62 3.98 1.82 -11.03
CA ALA A 62 3.41 0.54 -11.47
C ALA A 62 1.91 0.69 -11.76
N ALA A 63 1.44 0.17 -12.90
CA ALA A 63 0.09 0.43 -13.39
C ALA A 63 -1.01 -0.22 -12.52
N SER A 64 -0.68 -1.21 -11.70
CA SER A 64 -1.59 -1.80 -10.71
C SER A 64 -2.15 -0.78 -9.72
N TYR A 65 -1.33 0.15 -9.20
CA TYR A 65 -1.83 1.24 -8.33
C TYR A 65 -2.86 2.12 -9.02
N VAL A 66 -2.64 2.43 -10.29
CA VAL A 66 -3.57 3.25 -11.10
C VAL A 66 -4.89 2.50 -11.27
N LYS A 67 -4.83 1.26 -11.77
CA LYS A 67 -6.00 0.40 -11.99
C LYS A 67 -6.82 0.17 -10.71
N HIS A 68 -6.16 0.08 -9.56
CA HIS A 68 -6.78 -0.13 -8.25
C HIS A 68 -7.60 1.08 -7.79
N LEU A 69 -7.11 2.30 -8.00
CA LEU A 69 -7.88 3.51 -7.68
C LEU A 69 -9.02 3.73 -8.69
N GLU A 70 -8.78 3.44 -9.97
CA GLU A 70 -9.78 3.58 -11.03
C GLU A 70 -10.93 2.57 -10.90
N SER A 71 -10.69 1.33 -10.44
CA SER A 71 -11.75 0.35 -10.22
C SER A 71 -12.74 0.74 -9.12
N ALA A 72 -12.33 1.62 -8.20
CA ALA A 72 -13.18 2.21 -7.16
C ALA A 72 -13.79 3.60 -7.55
N GLY A 73 -13.54 4.05 -8.78
CA GLY A 73 -14.13 5.27 -9.34
C GLY A 73 -13.41 6.58 -8.94
N ALA A 74 -12.10 6.53 -8.72
CA ALA A 74 -11.24 7.72 -8.70
C ALA A 74 -10.54 7.93 -10.05
N ARG A 75 -10.01 9.13 -10.27
CA ARG A 75 -9.06 9.43 -11.35
C ARG A 75 -7.67 9.64 -10.74
N VAL A 76 -6.61 9.39 -11.51
CA VAL A 76 -5.24 9.40 -10.97
C VAL A 76 -4.39 10.50 -11.60
N VAL A 77 -3.55 11.13 -10.77
CA VAL A 77 -2.47 12.05 -11.17
C VAL A 77 -1.12 11.48 -10.72
N PRO A 78 -0.10 11.36 -11.59
CA PRO A 78 1.25 11.01 -11.16
C PRO A 78 1.88 12.18 -10.39
N ILE A 79 2.30 11.96 -9.15
CA ILE A 79 3.09 12.94 -8.41
C ILE A 79 4.57 12.68 -8.72
N PHE A 80 5.21 13.55 -9.50
CA PHE A 80 6.63 13.45 -9.81
C PHE A 80 7.53 13.80 -8.62
N THR A 81 8.67 13.12 -8.55
CA THR A 81 9.76 13.40 -7.60
C THR A 81 10.72 14.46 -8.16
N TYR A 82 11.64 14.93 -7.31
CA TYR A 82 12.66 15.94 -7.67
C TYR A 82 12.05 17.23 -8.25
N ARG A 83 10.91 17.65 -7.69
CA ARG A 83 10.29 18.97 -7.90
C ARG A 83 10.52 19.86 -6.69
N GLU A 84 10.32 21.17 -6.89
CA GLU A 84 10.37 22.20 -5.84
C GLU A 84 9.19 22.09 -4.87
N ASP A 85 9.32 22.66 -3.67
CA ASP A 85 8.28 22.63 -2.62
C ASP A 85 6.91 23.11 -3.10
N GLU A 86 6.88 24.23 -3.85
CA GLU A 86 5.65 24.83 -4.41
C GLU A 86 4.86 23.86 -5.30
N TYR A 87 5.53 22.94 -6.00
CA TYR A 87 4.86 21.93 -6.81
C TYR A 87 4.05 20.97 -5.94
N TYR A 88 4.62 20.49 -4.82
CA TYR A 88 3.91 19.57 -3.93
C TYR A 88 2.77 20.29 -3.19
N ASP A 89 2.99 21.53 -2.75
CA ASP A 89 1.96 22.33 -2.07
C ASP A 89 0.76 22.63 -2.99
N ASN A 90 1.01 23.07 -4.23
CA ASN A 90 -0.05 23.38 -5.19
C ASN A 90 -0.80 22.10 -5.64
N LEU A 91 -0.09 20.98 -5.77
CA LEU A 91 -0.70 19.72 -6.15
C LEU A 91 -1.52 19.12 -5.00
N ALA A 92 -1.01 19.11 -3.76
CA ALA A 92 -1.74 18.62 -2.60
C ALA A 92 -3.04 19.40 -2.36
N GLN A 93 -3.04 20.72 -2.57
CA GLN A 93 -4.24 21.58 -2.52
C GLN A 93 -5.28 21.29 -3.63
N SER A 94 -4.88 20.57 -4.68
CA SER A 94 -5.76 20.22 -5.82
C SER A 94 -6.26 18.77 -5.76
N LEU A 95 -5.64 17.93 -4.94
CA LEU A 95 -5.92 16.50 -4.83
C LEU A 95 -6.93 16.19 -3.73
N ASN A 96 -7.67 15.10 -3.94
CA ASN A 96 -8.62 14.58 -2.96
C ASN A 96 -8.06 13.45 -2.09
N GLY A 97 -6.88 12.94 -2.41
CA GLY A 97 -6.16 11.95 -1.62
C GLY A 97 -4.78 11.65 -2.22
N ILE A 98 -3.89 11.08 -1.42
CA ILE A 98 -2.50 10.77 -1.82
C ILE A 98 -2.16 9.30 -1.54
N VAL A 99 -1.46 8.64 -2.46
CA VAL A 99 -0.94 7.27 -2.28
C VAL A 99 0.58 7.28 -2.36
N PHE A 100 1.21 6.71 -1.33
CA PHE A 100 2.62 6.30 -1.35
C PHE A 100 2.67 4.81 -1.72
N PRO A 101 3.04 4.45 -2.96
CA PRO A 101 3.08 3.05 -3.41
C PRO A 101 4.28 2.29 -2.82
N GLY A 102 4.25 0.96 -2.95
CA GLY A 102 5.36 0.07 -2.63
C GLY A 102 6.55 0.25 -3.58
N GLY A 103 7.72 -0.26 -3.17
CA GLY A 103 8.97 0.03 -3.87
C GLY A 103 10.21 -0.40 -3.11
N SER A 104 11.39 0.04 -3.57
CA SER A 104 12.69 -0.32 -3.00
C SER A 104 13.69 0.85 -2.84
N VAL A 105 13.23 2.09 -3.04
CA VAL A 105 14.07 3.31 -2.92
C VAL A 105 14.27 3.73 -1.45
N SER A 106 15.31 4.53 -1.16
CA SER A 106 15.61 5.01 0.19
C SER A 106 14.45 5.81 0.81
N LEU A 107 14.15 5.55 2.09
CA LEU A 107 13.17 6.30 2.89
C LEU A 107 13.63 7.73 3.26
N THR A 108 14.93 8.01 3.19
CA THR A 108 15.47 9.32 3.59
C THR A 108 15.36 10.35 2.46
N ASN A 109 15.57 11.62 2.79
CA ASN A 109 15.60 12.72 1.82
C ASN A 109 16.72 12.60 0.75
N SER A 110 17.56 11.55 0.78
CA SER A 110 18.53 11.28 -0.29
C SER A 110 17.86 10.75 -1.57
N SER A 111 16.66 10.18 -1.48
CA SER A 111 15.85 9.84 -2.65
C SER A 111 14.81 10.93 -2.93
N GLY A 112 14.44 11.09 -4.19
CA GLY A 112 13.35 11.98 -4.57
C GLY A 112 12.00 11.54 -4.01
N TYR A 113 11.81 10.23 -3.76
CA TYR A 113 10.62 9.66 -3.13
C TYR A 113 10.54 10.07 -1.65
N GLY A 114 11.62 9.96 -0.87
CA GLY A 114 11.65 10.36 0.53
C GLY A 114 11.52 11.87 0.73
N ALA A 115 12.18 12.66 -0.11
CA ALA A 115 12.04 14.11 -0.11
C ALA A 115 10.60 14.56 -0.43
N ALA A 116 9.97 13.99 -1.47
CA ALA A 116 8.58 14.26 -1.83
C ALA A 116 7.60 13.77 -0.75
N SER A 117 7.81 12.56 -0.21
CA SER A 117 6.95 11.96 0.81
C SER A 117 6.88 12.82 2.06
N ARG A 118 8.01 13.37 2.52
CA ARG A 118 8.04 14.34 3.62
C ARG A 118 7.14 15.53 3.36
N LYS A 119 7.32 16.21 2.23
CA LYS A 119 6.55 17.43 1.89
C LYS A 119 5.05 17.15 1.83
N LEU A 120 4.66 16.04 1.21
CA LEU A 120 3.26 15.62 1.11
C LEU A 120 2.69 15.22 2.48
N TYR A 121 3.46 14.53 3.33
CA TYR A 121 3.04 14.16 4.69
C TYR A 121 2.86 15.38 5.59
N ASP A 122 3.86 16.28 5.63
CA ASP A 122 3.80 17.53 6.40
C ASP A 122 2.58 18.37 5.97
N HIS A 123 2.31 18.45 4.67
CA HIS A 123 1.12 19.10 4.12
C HIS A 123 -0.18 18.42 4.56
N VAL A 124 -0.27 17.08 4.47
CA VAL A 124 -1.44 16.30 4.90
C VAL A 124 -1.74 16.51 6.39
N VAL A 125 -0.73 16.45 7.26
CA VAL A 125 -0.90 16.70 8.70
C VAL A 125 -1.41 18.13 8.91
N ALA A 126 -0.72 19.13 8.36
CA ALA A 126 -1.09 20.54 8.54
C ALA A 126 -2.45 20.91 7.90
N ALA A 127 -2.90 20.20 6.86
CA ALA A 127 -4.24 20.37 6.27
C ALA A 127 -5.31 19.86 7.26
N ASN A 128 -5.18 18.61 7.71
CA ASN A 128 -6.16 17.98 8.60
C ASN A 128 -6.22 18.64 9.98
N GLU A 129 -5.10 19.08 10.55
CA GLU A 129 -5.06 19.87 11.80
C GLU A 129 -5.80 21.20 11.69
N ARG A 130 -5.91 21.77 10.48
CA ARG A 130 -6.69 22.99 10.18
C ARG A 130 -8.14 22.68 9.75
N GLY A 131 -8.57 21.43 9.83
CA GLY A 131 -9.91 20.99 9.43
C GLY A 131 -10.12 20.81 7.93
N VAL A 132 -9.04 20.82 7.12
CA VAL A 132 -9.09 20.48 5.69
C VAL A 132 -8.82 18.99 5.54
N TYR A 133 -9.89 18.21 5.33
CA TYR A 133 -9.77 16.76 5.20
C TYR A 133 -8.94 16.38 3.96
N LEU A 134 -7.86 15.63 4.14
CA LEU A 134 -7.03 15.12 3.06
C LEU A 134 -6.44 13.75 3.45
N PRO A 135 -6.96 12.63 2.90
CA PRO A 135 -6.52 11.29 3.25
C PRO A 135 -5.22 10.87 2.54
N ILE A 136 -4.45 10.01 3.19
CA ILE A 136 -3.23 9.41 2.63
C ILE A 136 -3.17 7.89 2.90
N TRP A 137 -2.74 7.12 1.91
CA TRP A 137 -2.52 5.68 2.01
C TRP A 137 -1.08 5.29 1.68
N GLY A 138 -0.45 4.48 2.54
CA GLY A 138 0.87 3.91 2.30
C GLY A 138 0.83 2.39 2.09
N THR A 139 1.29 1.91 0.94
CA THR A 139 1.43 0.47 0.65
C THR A 139 2.90 0.06 0.73
N CYS A 140 3.24 -0.97 1.50
CA CYS A 140 4.59 -1.55 1.62
C CYS A 140 5.68 -0.51 1.93
N LEU A 141 6.46 -0.05 0.94
CA LEU A 141 7.41 1.08 1.10
C LEU A 141 6.69 2.35 1.60
N GLY A 142 5.47 2.61 1.13
CA GLY A 142 4.66 3.72 1.61
C GLY A 142 4.23 3.57 3.08
N PHE A 143 3.92 2.34 3.53
CA PHE A 143 3.66 2.05 4.94
C PHE A 143 4.92 2.30 5.79
N GLN A 144 6.07 1.82 5.30
CA GLN A 144 7.38 2.06 5.92
C GLN A 144 7.74 3.55 5.99
N MET A 145 7.39 4.31 4.96
CA MET A 145 7.56 5.77 4.89
C MET A 145 6.68 6.50 5.90
N LEU A 146 5.40 6.13 6.03
CA LEU A 146 4.50 6.73 7.02
C LEU A 146 5.01 6.46 8.46
N ALA A 147 5.43 5.23 8.75
CA ALA A 147 6.04 4.89 10.04
C ALA A 147 7.36 5.66 10.29
N TYR A 148 8.18 5.85 9.27
CA TYR A 148 9.43 6.62 9.35
C TYR A 148 9.19 8.12 9.63
N LEU A 149 8.26 8.74 8.90
CA LEU A 149 7.94 10.16 9.05
C LEU A 149 7.24 10.46 10.38
N ALA A 150 6.29 9.61 10.79
CA ALA A 150 5.59 9.76 12.06
C ALA A 150 6.49 9.54 13.30
N ALA A 151 7.53 8.70 13.18
CA ALA A 151 8.54 8.50 14.23
C ALA A 151 9.68 9.54 14.18
N ASP A 152 9.37 10.78 13.79
CA ASP A 152 10.31 11.88 13.54
C ASP A 152 11.60 11.41 12.84
N ASN A 153 11.43 10.77 11.68
CA ASN A 153 12.54 10.41 10.79
C ASN A 153 13.50 9.37 11.38
N THR A 154 13.02 8.61 12.37
CA THR A 154 13.75 7.50 12.99
C THR A 154 13.36 6.17 12.34
N ASN A 155 14.35 5.42 11.85
CA ASN A 155 14.10 4.13 11.21
C ASN A 155 13.94 3.01 12.27
N TRP A 156 12.69 2.57 12.46
CA TRP A 156 12.33 1.47 13.36
C TRP A 156 12.15 0.12 12.66
N LEU A 157 12.50 -0.02 11.38
CA LEU A 157 12.36 -1.30 10.67
C LEU A 157 13.41 -2.32 11.12
N GLY A 158 13.12 -3.61 10.95
CA GLY A 158 14.05 -4.72 11.12
C GLY A 158 13.98 -5.66 9.93
N ARG A 159 15.04 -6.44 9.68
CA ARG A 159 15.01 -7.48 8.64
C ARG A 159 13.97 -8.56 9.00
N CYS A 160 13.27 -9.07 8.00
CA CYS A 160 12.30 -10.17 8.12
C CYS A 160 12.23 -11.01 6.84
N LYS A 161 11.67 -12.22 6.94
CA LYS A 161 11.44 -13.15 5.83
C LYS A 161 9.98 -13.14 5.39
N ALA A 162 9.59 -12.06 4.72
CA ALA A 162 8.21 -11.80 4.29
C ALA A 162 8.13 -11.41 2.80
N ASN A 163 8.91 -12.08 1.95
CA ASN A 163 8.98 -11.79 0.52
C ASN A 163 8.49 -12.96 -0.34
N ASN A 164 7.66 -12.66 -1.34
CA ASN A 164 6.99 -13.63 -2.20
C ASN A 164 6.19 -14.69 -1.41
N ARG A 165 5.26 -14.20 -0.57
CA ARG A 165 4.27 -15.03 0.10
C ARG A 165 2.94 -14.29 0.20
N ALA A 166 1.84 -15.02 0.11
CA ALA A 166 0.55 -14.55 0.63
C ALA A 166 0.39 -14.98 2.09
N ASP A 167 -0.34 -14.18 2.87
CA ASP A 167 -0.61 -14.37 4.29
C ASP A 167 -2.07 -14.03 4.65
N PRO A 168 -2.60 -14.62 5.73
CA PRO A 168 -3.72 -14.07 6.48
C PRO A 168 -3.25 -12.94 7.43
N LEU A 169 -4.20 -12.11 7.83
CA LEU A 169 -4.09 -11.04 8.82
C LEU A 169 -4.57 -11.50 10.20
N THR A 170 -3.77 -11.29 11.23
CA THR A 170 -4.17 -11.44 12.64
C THR A 170 -4.71 -10.11 13.15
N LEU A 171 -6.04 -9.94 13.09
CA LEU A 171 -6.72 -8.73 13.55
C LEU A 171 -6.51 -8.48 15.06
N GLN A 172 -6.28 -7.22 15.43
CA GLN A 172 -5.96 -6.80 16.80
C GLN A 172 -7.15 -6.11 17.48
N VAL A 173 -7.27 -6.24 18.80
CA VAL A 173 -8.38 -5.66 19.59
C VAL A 173 -8.56 -4.18 19.28
N GLY A 174 -9.78 -3.80 18.87
CA GLY A 174 -10.09 -2.43 18.45
C GLY A 174 -10.31 -2.26 16.93
N TYR A 175 -10.03 -3.29 16.12
CA TYR A 175 -10.34 -3.25 14.69
C TYR A 175 -11.86 -3.07 14.42
N GLU A 176 -12.75 -3.49 15.32
CA GLU A 176 -14.20 -3.40 15.12
C GLU A 176 -14.74 -1.97 14.98
N VAL A 177 -14.04 -0.97 15.53
CA VAL A 177 -14.42 0.44 15.54
C VAL A 177 -13.51 1.30 14.66
N SER A 178 -12.68 0.65 13.84
CA SER A 178 -11.74 1.33 12.96
C SER A 178 -12.42 1.93 11.74
N GLN A 179 -11.85 2.98 11.17
CA GLN A 179 -12.34 3.55 9.90
C GLN A 179 -12.25 2.49 8.80
N VAL A 180 -11.11 1.78 8.73
CA VAL A 180 -10.83 0.76 7.72
C VAL A 180 -11.80 -0.44 7.76
N PHE A 181 -12.47 -0.75 8.88
CA PHE A 181 -13.39 -1.90 8.96
C PHE A 181 -14.86 -1.54 9.19
N GLN A 182 -15.20 -0.33 9.64
CA GLN A 182 -16.60 0.06 9.86
C GLN A 182 -17.38 0.30 8.55
N GLU A 183 -16.73 0.80 7.49
CA GLU A 183 -17.38 1.23 6.24
C GLU A 183 -17.78 0.07 5.30
N MET A 184 -17.76 -1.17 5.80
CA MET A 184 -17.85 -2.36 4.97
C MET A 184 -19.28 -2.75 4.56
N PRO A 185 -19.61 -2.78 3.25
CA PRO A 185 -20.96 -3.09 2.76
C PRO A 185 -21.47 -4.50 3.08
N GLU A 186 -22.78 -4.66 3.24
CA GLU A 186 -23.44 -5.92 3.64
C GLU A 186 -23.73 -6.88 2.45
N ASP A 187 -23.79 -6.34 1.23
CA ASP A 187 -23.94 -7.09 -0.02
C ASP A 187 -22.66 -7.87 -0.39
N VAL A 188 -21.48 -7.26 -0.18
CA VAL A 188 -20.19 -7.94 -0.21
C VAL A 188 -20.18 -9.11 0.78
N LYS A 189 -20.72 -8.92 2.00
CA LYS A 189 -20.86 -9.98 3.01
C LYS A 189 -21.88 -11.07 2.58
N THR A 190 -22.81 -10.77 1.67
CA THR A 190 -23.84 -11.72 1.19
C THR A 190 -23.28 -12.68 0.13
N ILE A 191 -22.45 -12.21 -0.80
CA ILE A 191 -21.76 -13.08 -1.77
C ILE A 191 -20.81 -14.03 -1.03
N LEU A 192 -20.13 -13.53 0.00
CA LEU A 192 -19.16 -14.26 0.81
C LEU A 192 -19.77 -15.23 1.85
N THR A 193 -21.10 -15.35 1.94
CA THR A 193 -21.78 -16.21 2.94
C THR A 193 -22.55 -17.39 2.35
N MET A 194 -22.80 -17.40 1.04
CA MET A 194 -23.70 -18.38 0.39
C MET A 194 -22.96 -19.41 -0.48
N GLU A 195 -21.67 -19.21 -0.77
CA GLU A 195 -20.89 -20.07 -1.66
C GLU A 195 -19.66 -20.66 -0.96
N ASN A 196 -19.32 -21.90 -1.32
CA ASN A 196 -18.29 -22.71 -0.65
C ASN A 196 -16.99 -22.73 -1.49
N VAL A 197 -16.14 -21.70 -1.33
CA VAL A 197 -15.17 -21.26 -2.38
C VAL A 197 -13.71 -21.11 -1.93
N THR A 198 -13.25 -21.83 -0.90
CA THR A 198 -11.94 -21.62 -0.25
C THR A 198 -11.06 -22.88 -0.21
N ALA A 199 -9.72 -22.75 -0.32
CA ALA A 199 -8.76 -23.87 -0.26
C ALA A 199 -7.44 -23.51 0.45
N ASN A 200 -6.82 -24.47 1.14
CA ASN A 200 -5.57 -24.33 1.91
C ASN A 200 -4.75 -25.64 1.93
N PHE A 201 -3.41 -25.56 2.02
CA PHE A 201 -2.51 -26.70 2.29
C PHE A 201 -1.39 -26.31 3.28
N HIS A 202 -0.95 -27.25 4.13
CA HIS A 202 -0.02 -27.03 5.23
C HIS A 202 1.04 -28.13 5.33
N HIS A 203 2.14 -27.86 6.06
CA HIS A 203 2.97 -28.88 6.72
C HIS A 203 3.31 -28.54 8.20
N TRP A 204 2.27 -28.19 8.98
CA TRP A 204 2.14 -28.21 10.48
C TRP A 204 2.25 -26.90 11.29
N CYS A 205 1.59 -26.90 12.48
CA CYS A 205 1.18 -25.74 13.31
C CYS A 205 1.11 -26.09 14.83
N LEU A 206 0.75 -25.11 15.72
CA LEU A 206 0.04 -25.15 17.05
C LEU A 206 0.48 -23.96 17.97
N THR A 207 -0.23 -23.45 19.02
CA THR A 207 -1.59 -22.83 19.15
C THR A 207 -1.78 -22.10 20.51
N ARG A 208 -2.40 -20.90 20.51
CA ARG A 208 -3.12 -20.20 21.65
C ARG A 208 -2.26 -19.69 22.85
N GLN A 209 -2.60 -18.64 23.64
CA GLN A 209 -3.85 -18.05 24.19
C GLN A 209 -3.62 -16.54 24.53
N VAL A 210 -4.54 -15.56 24.63
CA VAL A 210 -6.02 -15.31 24.45
C VAL A 210 -6.18 -13.81 24.02
N GLY A 211 -7.33 -13.16 23.74
CA GLY A 211 -8.78 -13.48 23.76
C GLY A 211 -9.65 -12.30 24.25
N GLY A 212 -10.78 -11.96 23.59
CA GLY A 212 -11.68 -10.83 23.91
C GLY A 212 -13.01 -10.86 23.13
N HIS A 213 -14.08 -10.28 23.68
CA HIS A 213 -15.43 -10.24 23.07
C HIS A 213 -15.68 -8.90 22.34
N GLY A 214 -16.26 -8.97 21.13
CA GLY A 214 -16.70 -7.83 20.32
C GLY A 214 -18.04 -8.13 19.62
N SER A 215 -18.76 -7.09 19.17
CA SER A 215 -20.18 -7.12 18.76
C SER A 215 -20.46 -7.76 17.38
N ILE A 216 -21.73 -8.13 17.15
CA ILE A 216 -22.20 -8.76 15.91
C ILE A 216 -22.51 -7.71 14.83
N LEU A 217 -21.51 -7.38 14.02
CA LEU A 217 -21.60 -6.95 12.62
C LEU A 217 -20.15 -6.90 12.08
N SER A 218 -19.92 -7.35 10.84
CA SER A 218 -18.57 -7.58 10.24
C SER A 218 -17.84 -8.87 10.65
N LEU A 219 -18.50 -10.04 10.53
CA LEU A 219 -17.87 -11.34 10.79
C LEU A 219 -17.10 -11.94 9.58
N TYR A 220 -17.49 -11.58 8.35
CA TYR A 220 -17.14 -12.39 7.16
C TYR A 220 -15.88 -11.99 6.42
N VAL A 221 -15.63 -10.69 6.16
CA VAL A 221 -14.28 -10.27 5.68
C VAL A 221 -13.25 -10.46 6.78
N LYS A 222 -13.63 -10.36 8.06
CA LYS A 222 -12.83 -10.89 9.17
C LYS A 222 -12.48 -12.37 8.97
N THR A 223 -13.44 -13.21 8.59
CA THR A 223 -13.17 -14.63 8.31
C THR A 223 -12.18 -14.79 7.16
N ILE A 224 -12.39 -14.11 6.03
CA ILE A 224 -11.46 -14.18 4.88
C ILE A 224 -10.07 -13.69 5.26
N LEU A 225 -9.95 -12.49 5.83
CA LEU A 225 -8.66 -11.92 6.22
C LEU A 225 -7.97 -12.76 7.30
N THR A 226 -8.67 -13.41 8.23
CA THR A 226 -8.03 -14.21 9.31
C THR A 226 -7.83 -15.69 8.98
N MET A 227 -8.49 -16.22 7.93
CA MET A 227 -8.49 -17.66 7.62
C MET A 227 -8.02 -18.00 6.19
N GLU A 228 -7.87 -17.02 5.30
CA GLU A 228 -7.49 -17.22 3.91
C GLU A 228 -6.25 -16.41 3.49
N ASN A 229 -5.54 -16.94 2.50
CA ASN A 229 -4.27 -16.41 2.04
C ASN A 229 -4.47 -15.30 0.98
N VAL A 230 -4.99 -14.15 1.41
CA VAL A 230 -5.46 -13.07 0.51
C VAL A 230 -4.60 -11.80 0.51
N THR A 231 -3.58 -11.70 1.38
CA THR A 231 -2.70 -10.51 1.43
C THR A 231 -1.27 -10.86 1.03
N VAL A 232 -0.77 -10.29 -0.08
CA VAL A 232 0.57 -10.65 -0.60
C VAL A 232 1.67 -9.70 -0.11
N ASN A 233 2.78 -10.30 0.34
CA ASN A 233 3.92 -9.65 0.94
C ASN A 233 5.17 -9.77 0.06
N PHE A 234 5.77 -8.62 -0.27
CA PHE A 234 6.99 -8.48 -1.09
C PHE A 234 7.98 -7.52 -0.40
N HIS A 235 8.39 -7.86 0.82
CA HIS A 235 9.30 -7.02 1.59
C HIS A 235 10.31 -7.82 2.42
N HIS A 236 11.44 -7.17 2.70
CA HIS A 236 12.51 -7.69 3.54
C HIS A 236 12.68 -6.91 4.86
N TRP A 237 11.83 -5.91 5.08
CA TRP A 237 11.90 -4.96 6.17
C TRP A 237 10.53 -4.80 6.82
N CYS A 238 10.43 -5.17 8.10
CA CYS A 238 9.20 -5.20 8.86
C CYS A 238 9.26 -4.25 10.04
N LEU A 239 8.14 -3.63 10.37
CA LEU A 239 7.92 -3.00 11.67
C LEU A 239 7.39 -4.07 12.64
N THR A 240 8.23 -4.54 13.57
CA THR A 240 7.80 -5.57 14.54
C THR A 240 6.84 -4.98 15.56
N ARG A 241 5.95 -5.80 16.12
CA ARG A 241 5.00 -5.36 17.16
C ARG A 241 5.68 -4.66 18.34
N GLN A 242 6.82 -5.21 18.79
CA GLN A 242 7.61 -4.61 19.86
C GLN A 242 8.09 -3.20 19.49
N LYS A 243 8.66 -3.02 18.28
CA LYS A 243 9.17 -1.72 17.85
C LYS A 243 8.05 -0.71 17.61
N PHE A 244 6.88 -1.15 17.15
CA PHE A 244 5.68 -0.30 17.08
C PHE A 244 5.30 0.26 18.46
N SER A 245 5.29 -0.56 19.52
CA SER A 245 5.04 -0.09 20.88
C SER A 245 6.14 0.81 21.46
N THR A 246 7.42 0.59 21.13
CA THR A 246 8.54 1.34 21.74
C THR A 246 8.97 2.60 20.98
N SER A 247 8.41 2.85 19.79
CA SER A 247 8.77 3.98 18.92
C SER A 247 7.90 5.22 19.09
N GLY A 248 6.87 5.15 19.94
CA GLY A 248 5.80 6.15 20.00
C GLY A 248 4.71 5.97 18.94
N LEU A 249 4.92 5.12 17.93
CA LEU A 249 3.93 4.90 16.85
C LEU A 249 2.58 4.38 17.38
N SER A 250 2.54 3.60 18.47
CA SER A 250 1.28 3.19 19.10
C SER A 250 0.45 4.33 19.72
N GLU A 251 1.07 5.50 19.98
CA GLU A 251 0.36 6.69 20.47
C GLU A 251 -0.31 7.47 19.32
N LEU A 252 0.16 7.27 18.08
CA LEU A 252 -0.34 7.93 16.86
C LEU A 252 -1.26 7.01 16.03
N PHE A 253 -0.96 5.71 16.00
CA PHE A 253 -1.65 4.73 15.18
C PHE A 253 -2.40 3.66 15.99
N ASN A 254 -3.62 3.38 15.56
CA ASN A 254 -4.36 2.18 15.87
C ASN A 254 -3.77 1.00 15.08
N LEU A 255 -3.33 -0.03 15.79
CA LEU A 255 -2.83 -1.26 15.19
C LEU A 255 -4.03 -2.14 14.81
N LEU A 256 -4.25 -2.35 13.51
CA LEU A 256 -5.43 -3.08 13.03
C LEU A 256 -5.14 -4.56 12.79
N ALA A 257 -3.97 -4.89 12.25
CA ALA A 257 -3.56 -6.28 12.01
C ALA A 257 -2.05 -6.50 12.13
N THR A 258 -1.69 -7.73 12.47
CA THR A 258 -0.32 -8.26 12.39
C THR A 258 -0.26 -9.51 11.51
N SER A 259 0.94 -9.85 11.03
CA SER A 259 1.25 -11.09 10.30
C SER A 259 2.60 -11.64 10.78
N PHE A 260 2.99 -12.83 10.31
CA PHE A 260 4.19 -13.54 10.79
C PHE A 260 5.10 -13.92 9.63
N ASP A 261 6.41 -13.69 9.77
CA ASP A 261 7.41 -14.05 8.76
C ASP A 261 7.79 -15.56 8.81
N ASP A 262 8.68 -16.04 7.93
CA ASP A 262 9.03 -17.48 7.86
C ASP A 262 9.68 -18.03 9.15
N ASP A 263 10.31 -17.16 9.96
CA ASP A 263 10.92 -17.52 11.24
C ASP A 263 9.95 -17.31 12.43
N GLY A 264 8.71 -16.90 12.16
CA GLY A 264 7.68 -16.64 13.16
C GLY A 264 7.73 -15.25 13.81
N LEU A 265 8.44 -14.28 13.21
CA LEU A 265 8.51 -12.91 13.71
C LEU A 265 7.18 -12.17 13.46
N GLU A 266 6.50 -11.71 14.52
CA GLU A 266 5.28 -10.90 14.41
C GLU A 266 5.60 -9.46 13.94
N PHE A 267 4.96 -9.04 12.85
CA PHE A 267 5.06 -7.70 12.29
C PHE A 267 3.70 -7.04 12.07
N VAL A 268 3.67 -5.71 12.11
CA VAL A 268 2.49 -4.89 11.80
C VAL A 268 2.18 -5.01 10.30
N SER A 269 0.96 -5.44 9.96
CA SER A 269 0.54 -5.61 8.57
C SER A 269 -0.53 -4.61 8.11
N LEU A 270 -1.28 -4.01 9.05
CA LEU A 270 -2.26 -2.95 8.77
C LEU A 270 -2.37 -1.99 9.97
N MET A 271 -2.37 -0.68 9.70
CA MET A 271 -2.58 0.37 10.71
C MET A 271 -3.36 1.57 10.14
N GLU A 272 -4.03 2.31 11.01
CA GLU A 272 -4.64 3.62 10.74
C GLU A 272 -4.26 4.61 11.84
N HIS A 273 -4.17 5.90 11.55
CA HIS A 273 -3.93 6.92 12.57
C HIS A 273 -5.19 7.16 13.41
N TRP A 274 -5.04 7.42 14.71
CA TRP A 274 -6.18 7.53 15.65
C TRP A 274 -7.19 8.65 15.29
N THR A 275 -6.69 9.80 14.80
CA THR A 275 -7.50 10.99 14.48
C THR A 275 -7.40 11.48 13.03
N LEU A 276 -6.20 11.46 12.44
CA LEU A 276 -5.94 11.87 11.06
C LEU A 276 -6.28 10.74 10.06
N PRO A 277 -6.67 11.04 8.81
CA PRO A 277 -6.98 10.04 7.79
C PRO A 277 -5.72 9.48 7.11
N ILE A 278 -4.84 8.89 7.92
CA ILE A 278 -3.56 8.32 7.50
C ILE A 278 -3.63 6.81 7.67
N PHE A 279 -3.52 6.06 6.57
CA PHE A 279 -3.71 4.61 6.54
C PHE A 279 -2.48 3.92 5.94
N GLY A 280 -2.18 2.69 6.35
CA GLY A 280 -1.13 1.93 5.69
C GLY A 280 -1.22 0.41 5.83
N SER A 281 -0.94 -0.28 4.72
CA SER A 281 -0.81 -1.73 4.62
C SER A 281 0.62 -2.13 4.29
N GLN A 282 1.18 -3.10 5.00
CA GLN A 282 2.50 -3.66 4.66
C GLN A 282 2.41 -4.62 3.47
N PHE A 283 1.24 -5.22 3.25
CA PHE A 283 0.89 -6.05 2.09
C PHE A 283 0.39 -5.22 0.90
N HIS A 284 0.31 -5.86 -0.27
CA HIS A 284 -0.02 -5.27 -1.58
C HIS A 284 -1.43 -5.65 -2.08
N PRO A 285 -2.50 -4.92 -1.74
CA PRO A 285 -3.85 -5.22 -2.24
C PRO A 285 -3.97 -5.02 -3.76
N GLU A 286 -3.15 -4.17 -4.37
CA GLU A 286 -3.20 -3.86 -5.81
C GLU A 286 -2.74 -5.01 -6.71
N LYS A 287 -1.94 -5.95 -6.18
CA LYS A 287 -1.35 -7.05 -6.96
C LYS A 287 -2.38 -8.11 -7.32
N ASN A 288 -3.26 -8.49 -6.38
CA ASN A 288 -4.23 -9.57 -6.51
C ASN A 288 -5.06 -9.50 -7.84
N PRO A 289 -5.64 -8.35 -8.25
CA PRO A 289 -6.35 -8.24 -9.52
C PRO A 289 -5.49 -7.95 -10.76
N PHE A 290 -4.28 -7.39 -10.62
CA PHE A 290 -3.61 -6.71 -11.74
C PHE A 290 -2.20 -7.20 -12.10
N GLU A 291 -1.51 -7.95 -11.23
CA GLU A 291 -0.13 -8.39 -11.48
C GLU A 291 -0.03 -9.91 -11.60
N TRP A 292 0.24 -10.39 -12.82
CA TRP A 292 0.22 -11.81 -13.19
C TRP A 292 1.61 -12.28 -13.67
N ALA A 293 2.68 -11.79 -13.04
CA ALA A 293 4.05 -12.18 -13.36
C ALA A 293 4.24 -13.67 -13.04
N ASN A 294 4.30 -14.51 -14.07
CA ASN A 294 4.39 -15.97 -13.94
C ASN A 294 5.86 -16.40 -13.84
N ASP A 295 6.51 -16.02 -12.74
CA ASP A 295 7.88 -16.38 -12.40
C ASP A 295 8.00 -16.77 -10.92
N ASP A 296 9.01 -17.57 -10.57
CA ASP A 296 9.26 -18.13 -9.22
C ASP A 296 9.48 -17.07 -8.11
N LYS A 297 9.48 -15.77 -8.45
CA LYS A 297 9.59 -14.65 -7.49
C LYS A 297 8.27 -13.92 -7.27
N HIS A 298 7.20 -14.29 -7.98
CA HIS A 298 5.87 -13.66 -7.91
C HIS A 298 4.71 -14.67 -7.94
N ASP A 299 5.00 -15.97 -7.96
CA ASP A 299 4.02 -17.08 -7.96
C ASP A 299 3.10 -17.10 -6.72
N ALA A 300 3.45 -16.39 -5.64
CA ALA A 300 2.63 -16.28 -4.45
C ALA A 300 1.51 -15.22 -4.51
N ILE A 301 1.31 -14.51 -5.63
CA ILE A 301 0.21 -13.53 -5.76
C ILE A 301 -1.15 -14.27 -5.80
N PRO A 302 -2.07 -14.01 -4.85
CA PRO A 302 -3.33 -14.71 -4.79
C PRO A 302 -4.34 -14.09 -5.75
N HIS A 303 -4.77 -14.88 -6.74
CA HIS A 303 -5.78 -14.52 -7.73
C HIS A 303 -7.16 -15.15 -7.46
N THR A 304 -7.42 -15.62 -6.23
CA THR A 304 -8.72 -16.19 -5.85
C THR A 304 -9.81 -15.09 -5.84
N PRO A 305 -11.09 -15.41 -6.07
CA PRO A 305 -12.17 -14.42 -5.99
C PRO A 305 -12.17 -13.63 -4.68
N ASN A 306 -11.86 -14.28 -3.55
CA ASN A 306 -11.77 -13.62 -2.25
C ASN A 306 -10.57 -12.67 -2.15
N ALA A 307 -9.44 -12.99 -2.78
CA ALA A 307 -8.30 -12.08 -2.89
C ALA A 307 -8.62 -10.85 -3.77
N ILE A 308 -9.43 -11.02 -4.82
CA ILE A 308 -9.93 -9.92 -5.65
C ILE A 308 -10.93 -9.04 -4.86
N LEU A 309 -11.87 -9.65 -4.14
CA LEU A 309 -12.85 -8.92 -3.32
C LEU A 309 -12.18 -8.16 -2.16
N SER A 310 -11.19 -8.77 -1.49
CA SER A 310 -10.36 -8.12 -0.48
C SER A 310 -9.61 -6.90 -1.05
N ALA A 311 -8.99 -7.05 -2.22
CA ALA A 311 -8.35 -5.95 -2.93
C ALA A 311 -9.34 -4.83 -3.27
N GLN A 312 -10.49 -5.14 -3.87
CA GLN A 312 -11.49 -4.15 -4.24
C GLN A 312 -12.08 -3.43 -3.02
N TYR A 313 -12.13 -4.08 -1.85
CA TYR A 313 -12.53 -3.43 -0.61
C TYR A 313 -11.59 -2.28 -0.22
N PHE A 314 -10.27 -2.50 -0.21
CA PHE A 314 -9.30 -1.46 0.15
C PHE A 314 -9.31 -0.28 -0.84
N ALA A 315 -9.49 -0.57 -2.14
CA ALA A 315 -9.73 0.46 -3.16
C ALA A 315 -10.98 1.29 -2.87
N ASN A 316 -12.13 0.62 -2.63
CA ASN A 316 -13.40 1.29 -2.35
C ASN A 316 -13.33 2.14 -1.08
N PHE A 317 -12.73 1.62 -0.01
CA PHE A 317 -12.51 2.35 1.23
C PHE A 317 -11.69 3.62 0.99
N PHE A 318 -10.49 3.52 0.39
CA PHE A 318 -9.63 4.70 0.25
C PHE A 318 -10.22 5.75 -0.71
N VAL A 319 -10.91 5.32 -1.77
CA VAL A 319 -11.63 6.27 -2.63
C VAL A 319 -12.81 6.91 -1.90
N ASN A 320 -13.54 6.20 -1.03
CA ASN A 320 -14.56 6.81 -0.16
C ASN A 320 -13.97 7.90 0.74
N GLN A 321 -12.78 7.66 1.33
CA GLN A 321 -12.08 8.69 2.10
C GLN A 321 -11.79 9.91 1.21
N ALA A 322 -11.33 9.71 -0.03
CA ALA A 322 -11.08 10.82 -0.95
C ALA A 322 -12.35 11.61 -1.33
N ARG A 323 -13.54 10.99 -1.31
CA ARG A 323 -14.82 11.71 -1.52
C ARG A 323 -15.15 12.69 -0.40
N GLY A 324 -14.51 12.57 0.77
CA GLY A 324 -14.74 13.40 1.96
C GLY A 324 -14.22 14.85 1.88
N ASN A 325 -13.62 15.27 0.76
CA ASN A 325 -13.20 16.67 0.57
C ASN A 325 -13.49 17.19 -0.85
N ASN A 326 -13.71 18.50 -0.93
CA ASN A 326 -14.08 19.21 -2.16
C ASN A 326 -12.90 20.00 -2.76
N GLN A 327 -11.67 19.50 -2.59
CA GLN A 327 -10.51 20.07 -3.28
C GLN A 327 -10.62 19.81 -4.80
N THR A 328 -10.19 20.77 -5.60
CA THR A 328 -10.28 20.71 -7.07
C THR A 328 -9.13 21.48 -7.69
N PHE A 329 -8.63 21.00 -8.82
CA PHE A 329 -7.68 21.75 -9.64
C PHE A 329 -8.31 23.07 -10.15
N ALA A 330 -7.45 24.08 -10.38
CA ALA A 330 -7.84 25.23 -11.19
C ALA A 330 -8.31 24.77 -12.59
N SER A 331 -9.30 25.45 -13.16
CA SER A 331 -10.21 24.95 -14.21
C SER A 331 -9.62 24.45 -15.53
N SER A 332 -8.31 24.58 -15.75
CA SER A 332 -7.59 24.07 -16.93
C SER A 332 -6.42 23.14 -16.59
N GLY A 333 -6.06 22.96 -15.31
CA GLY A 333 -4.89 22.18 -14.89
C GLY A 333 -5.14 20.68 -14.84
N GLU A 334 -6.35 20.27 -14.42
CA GLU A 334 -6.70 18.87 -14.14
C GLU A 334 -6.40 17.95 -15.32
N GLU A 335 -7.02 18.22 -16.47
CA GLU A 335 -6.95 17.35 -17.65
C GLU A 335 -5.51 17.11 -18.11
N SER A 336 -4.65 18.13 -18.03
CA SER A 336 -3.22 18.02 -18.38
C SER A 336 -2.37 17.30 -17.33
N SER A 337 -2.89 17.14 -16.11
CA SER A 337 -2.22 16.46 -15.00
C SER A 337 -2.62 14.99 -14.87
N LEU A 338 -3.75 14.57 -15.46
CA LEU A 338 -4.26 13.20 -15.34
C LEU A 338 -3.33 12.16 -15.98
N ILE A 339 -3.34 10.95 -15.43
CA ILE A 339 -2.59 9.78 -15.91
C ILE A 339 -2.92 9.43 -17.38
N TYR A 340 -4.09 9.84 -17.88
CA TYR A 340 -4.54 9.65 -19.26
C TYR A 340 -3.64 10.28 -20.33
N ASN A 341 -2.77 11.22 -19.95
CA ASN A 341 -1.76 11.80 -20.84
C ASN A 341 -0.52 10.90 -21.04
N TYR A 342 -0.45 9.76 -20.36
CA TYR A 342 0.71 8.87 -20.32
C TYR A 342 0.33 7.46 -20.80
N THR A 343 1.25 6.81 -21.51
CA THR A 343 1.10 5.42 -21.95
C THR A 343 2.01 4.52 -21.11
N PRO A 344 1.49 3.44 -20.50
CA PRO A 344 2.32 2.51 -19.76
C PRO A 344 3.10 1.58 -20.69
N TYR A 345 4.32 1.25 -20.31
CA TYR A 345 5.18 0.27 -20.98
C TYR A 345 4.90 -1.13 -20.42
N TYR A 346 5.03 -2.16 -21.26
CA TYR A 346 5.03 -3.55 -20.77
C TYR A 346 6.38 -3.86 -20.13
N THR A 347 6.36 -4.24 -18.85
CA THR A 347 7.55 -4.46 -18.01
C THR A 347 7.56 -5.85 -17.34
N GLY A 348 6.60 -6.72 -17.68
CA GLY A 348 6.42 -8.03 -17.04
C GLY A 348 7.55 -9.05 -17.28
N ASN A 349 8.41 -8.81 -18.28
CA ASN A 349 9.59 -9.65 -18.53
C ASN A 349 10.85 -9.19 -17.77
N THR A 350 10.81 -8.01 -17.14
CA THR A 350 12.00 -7.32 -16.61
C THR A 350 11.80 -6.75 -15.20
N SER A 351 10.61 -6.90 -14.63
CA SER A 351 10.22 -6.40 -13.30
C SER A 351 9.03 -7.20 -12.73
N GLY A 352 8.77 -7.06 -11.43
CA GLY A 352 7.59 -7.63 -10.76
C GLY A 352 6.27 -6.91 -11.03
N PHE A 353 6.16 -6.23 -12.18
CA PHE A 353 4.98 -5.50 -12.64
C PHE A 353 4.79 -5.70 -14.15
N LEU A 354 3.61 -6.15 -14.58
CA LEU A 354 3.26 -6.35 -15.98
C LEU A 354 3.35 -5.06 -16.79
N GLN A 355 2.93 -3.94 -16.19
CA GLN A 355 2.91 -2.64 -16.84
C GLN A 355 3.36 -1.54 -15.88
N SER A 356 4.18 -0.62 -16.37
CA SER A 356 4.68 0.53 -15.62
C SER A 356 4.57 1.81 -16.46
N TYR A 357 4.03 2.87 -15.88
CA TYR A 357 4.13 4.21 -16.45
C TYR A 357 5.55 4.72 -16.20
N LEU A 358 6.31 4.98 -17.26
CA LEU A 358 7.69 5.46 -17.20
C LEU A 358 7.72 6.95 -17.57
N PHE A 359 8.34 7.77 -16.73
CA PHE A 359 8.34 9.23 -16.86
C PHE A 359 9.75 9.77 -17.08
N ARG A 360 9.91 10.61 -18.10
CA ARG A 360 11.18 11.25 -18.46
C ARG A 360 11.53 12.38 -17.50
N SER A 361 12.82 12.70 -17.38
CA SER A 361 13.21 13.98 -16.78
C SER A 361 12.65 15.11 -17.64
N ASP A 362 12.00 16.09 -17.02
CA ASP A 362 11.65 17.32 -17.73
C ASP A 362 12.96 18.04 -18.11
N SER A 363 13.17 18.28 -19.42
CA SER A 363 14.43 18.79 -19.94
C SER A 363 14.80 20.19 -19.41
N THR A 364 13.82 20.89 -18.84
CA THR A 364 13.95 22.17 -18.14
C THR A 364 14.64 22.07 -16.76
N LEU A 365 14.67 20.90 -16.13
CA LEU A 365 15.28 20.70 -14.80
C LEU A 365 16.79 20.42 -14.86
N MET A 366 17.30 19.96 -15.99
CA MET A 366 18.73 19.65 -16.18
C MET A 366 19.61 20.90 -16.36
N THR A 367 19.05 22.06 -16.72
CA THR A 367 19.86 23.24 -17.08
C THR A 367 20.41 24.04 -15.90
N ASN A 368 19.86 23.86 -14.69
CA ASN A 368 20.20 24.69 -13.52
C ASN A 368 21.28 24.11 -12.60
N ASN A 369 21.69 22.84 -12.79
CA ASN A 369 22.66 22.14 -11.92
C ASN A 369 24.02 21.84 -12.58
N ASN A 370 24.37 22.56 -13.66
CA ASN A 370 25.67 22.47 -14.35
C ASN A 370 26.86 23.09 -13.57
N ASN A 371 26.86 23.00 -12.24
CA ASN A 371 27.99 23.34 -11.37
C ASN A 371 28.14 22.42 -10.13
N SER A 372 27.51 21.24 -10.10
CA SER A 372 27.85 20.20 -9.11
C SER A 372 27.53 18.74 -9.51
N ALA A 373 27.13 18.49 -10.77
CA ALA A 373 26.83 17.15 -11.27
C ALA A 373 28.09 16.27 -11.44
N ARG A 374 28.67 15.79 -10.33
CA ARG A 374 29.28 14.46 -10.33
C ARG A 374 28.17 13.44 -10.34
N THR A 375 28.08 12.66 -11.41
CA THR A 375 27.38 11.38 -11.43
C THR A 375 27.93 10.49 -10.31
N ILE A 376 27.22 10.43 -9.19
CA ILE A 376 27.30 9.31 -8.28
C ILE A 376 26.23 8.33 -8.78
N PRO A 377 26.61 7.19 -9.38
CA PRO A 377 25.62 6.17 -9.70
C PRO A 377 24.96 5.71 -8.40
N ASP A 378 23.64 5.50 -8.41
CA ASP A 378 22.91 4.84 -7.33
C ASP A 378 23.28 3.35 -7.34
N GLN A 379 24.52 3.06 -6.91
CA GLN A 379 24.99 1.71 -6.67
C GLN A 379 24.02 1.09 -5.68
N GLY A 380 23.30 0.04 -6.09
CA GLY A 380 22.42 -0.70 -5.18
C GLY A 380 23.21 -1.19 -3.97
N ILE A 381 23.16 -0.44 -2.86
CA ILE A 381 23.99 -0.70 -1.69
C ILE A 381 23.46 -1.96 -1.02
N THR A 382 24.19 -3.05 -1.16
CA THR A 382 24.14 -4.16 -0.23
C THR A 382 24.48 -3.60 1.16
N ASN A 383 23.46 -3.42 2.00
CA ASN A 383 23.55 -2.71 3.28
C ASN A 383 24.43 -3.43 4.31
N ASP A 384 25.74 -3.26 4.18
CA ASP A 384 26.75 -3.38 5.24
C ASP A 384 27.08 -1.98 5.77
N ILE A 385 26.22 -1.48 6.67
CA ILE A 385 26.52 -0.27 7.45
C ILE A 385 27.14 -0.73 8.77
N GLN A 386 28.37 -0.29 9.04
CA GLN A 386 29.09 -0.62 10.27
C GLN A 386 28.29 -0.17 11.50
N MET A 387 27.98 -1.12 12.39
CA MET A 387 27.47 -0.81 13.72
C MET A 387 28.59 -0.26 14.60
N HIS A 388 28.33 0.80 15.35
CA HIS A 388 29.14 1.11 16.53
C HIS A 388 28.83 0.08 17.63
N PRO A 389 29.82 -0.68 18.14
CA PRO A 389 29.55 -1.67 19.17
C PRO A 389 29.21 -1.00 20.50
N ILE A 390 28.04 -1.32 21.04
CA ILE A 390 27.70 -1.04 22.44
C ILE A 390 28.61 -1.92 23.31
N ASN A 391 29.39 -1.28 24.17
CA ASN A 391 30.45 -1.92 24.94
C ASN A 391 29.87 -2.72 26.12
N ILE A 392 29.42 -3.96 25.85
CA ILE A 392 29.07 -4.93 26.89
C ILE A 392 30.34 -5.68 27.27
N GLY A 393 31.01 -5.25 28.34
CA GLY A 393 32.21 -5.90 28.82
C GLY A 393 31.92 -7.30 29.35
N ASN A 394 32.70 -8.30 28.91
CA ASN A 394 33.10 -9.44 29.73
C ASN A 394 34.36 -10.12 29.18
N ASN A 395 35.05 -10.84 30.07
CA ASN A 395 36.40 -11.34 29.86
C ASN A 395 36.49 -12.66 29.05
N ALA A 396 37.72 -12.89 28.56
CA ALA A 396 38.36 -14.17 28.27
C ALA A 396 38.03 -14.92 26.96
N GLY A 397 39.06 -15.00 26.11
CA GLY A 397 39.56 -16.23 25.48
C GLY A 397 38.68 -16.96 24.47
N ASP A 398 38.96 -16.82 23.16
CA ASP A 398 39.89 -17.73 22.49
C ASP A 398 40.17 -17.33 21.03
N THR A 399 41.33 -17.73 20.50
CA THR A 399 41.83 -17.38 19.17
C THR A 399 41.71 -18.53 18.17
N VAL A 400 41.04 -18.34 17.02
CA VAL A 400 41.32 -19.12 15.79
C VAL A 400 41.20 -18.27 14.51
N VAL A 401 42.37 -18.03 13.91
CA VAL A 401 42.77 -18.00 12.48
C VAL A 401 41.73 -17.78 11.36
N THR A 402 42.10 -16.87 10.44
CA THR A 402 41.48 -16.48 9.17
C THR A 402 41.72 -17.41 7.97
N ASN A 403 40.77 -17.54 7.04
CA ASN A 403 40.98 -17.22 5.61
C ASN A 403 39.66 -17.20 4.78
N PRO A 404 39.48 -16.31 3.78
CA PRO A 404 38.29 -16.27 2.92
C PRO A 404 38.49 -16.99 1.57
N GLY A 405 37.45 -17.67 1.08
CA GLY A 405 37.43 -18.32 -0.24
C GLY A 405 36.52 -17.59 -1.23
N TYR A 406 37.10 -16.86 -2.18
CA TYR A 406 36.39 -16.33 -3.34
C TYR A 406 36.25 -17.41 -4.42
N TYR A 407 35.04 -17.57 -4.96
CA TYR A 407 34.82 -18.31 -6.21
C TYR A 407 34.51 -17.31 -7.34
N SER A 408 35.31 -17.38 -8.40
CA SER A 408 35.08 -16.64 -9.65
C SER A 408 34.62 -17.64 -10.74
N TYR A 409 33.59 -17.26 -11.50
CA TYR A 409 33.16 -18.02 -12.67
C TYR A 409 33.78 -17.40 -13.92
N GLN A 410 34.57 -18.20 -14.64
CA GLN A 410 35.14 -17.80 -15.93
C GLN A 410 34.10 -17.95 -17.04
N LEU A 411 34.06 -16.96 -17.93
CA LEU A 411 33.37 -17.03 -19.22
C LEU A 411 34.03 -18.10 -20.10
N LEU A 412 33.21 -18.93 -20.75
CA LEU A 412 33.63 -19.76 -21.87
C LEU A 412 32.86 -19.34 -23.12
N GLU A 413 33.58 -18.81 -24.11
CA GLU A 413 33.05 -18.50 -25.42
C GLU A 413 32.74 -19.79 -26.19
N GLY A 414 31.56 -19.85 -26.83
CA GLY A 414 31.17 -20.94 -27.71
C GLY A 414 30.37 -20.41 -28.89
N GLN A 415 30.97 -20.40 -30.09
CA GLN A 415 30.32 -19.94 -31.32
C GLN A 415 29.34 -20.97 -31.92
N ARG A 416 28.47 -20.47 -32.81
CA ARG A 416 27.57 -21.17 -33.77
C ARG A 416 26.21 -21.58 -33.16
N SER A 417 25.07 -21.44 -33.85
CA SER A 417 24.79 -20.90 -35.19
C SER A 417 23.30 -20.54 -35.34
N VAL A 418 22.99 -19.53 -36.16
CA VAL A 418 21.63 -19.02 -36.43
C VAL A 418 20.88 -19.90 -37.45
N PRO A 419 19.62 -20.31 -37.19
CA PRO A 419 18.64 -20.72 -38.21
C PRO A 419 17.69 -19.57 -38.59
N PRO A 420 17.07 -19.59 -39.78
CA PRO A 420 16.42 -18.41 -40.37
C PRO A 420 14.97 -18.16 -39.94
N LEU A 421 14.53 -16.91 -40.16
CA LEU A 421 13.12 -16.51 -40.08
C LEU A 421 12.22 -17.37 -40.97
N LEU A 422 11.11 -17.86 -40.42
CA LEU A 422 9.98 -18.36 -41.18
C LEU A 422 8.80 -17.39 -41.06
N THR A 423 8.32 -16.95 -42.21
CA THR A 423 7.19 -16.04 -42.37
C THR A 423 5.84 -16.76 -42.30
N SER A 424 4.79 -16.00 -41.97
CA SER A 424 3.37 -16.29 -42.19
C SER A 424 2.80 -17.61 -41.63
N LEU A 425 2.09 -17.50 -40.50
CA LEU A 425 0.99 -18.41 -40.16
C LEU A 425 -0.33 -17.69 -40.43
N GLN A 426 -1.06 -18.14 -41.45
CA GLN A 426 -2.43 -17.70 -41.70
C GLN A 426 -3.39 -18.42 -40.77
N TYR A 427 -4.38 -17.70 -40.26
CA TYR A 427 -5.52 -18.29 -39.55
C TYR A 427 -6.29 -19.24 -40.46
N VAL A 428 -6.62 -20.43 -39.95
CA VAL A 428 -7.63 -21.32 -40.53
C VAL A 428 -8.77 -21.46 -39.51
N ILE A 429 -9.97 -21.05 -39.93
CA ILE A 429 -11.19 -21.18 -39.15
C ILE A 429 -11.73 -22.60 -39.39
N PRO A 430 -12.10 -23.37 -38.34
CA PRO A 430 -12.86 -24.59 -38.52
C PRO A 430 -14.33 -24.23 -38.78
N GLU A 431 -14.85 -24.60 -39.96
CA GLU A 431 -16.30 -24.66 -40.17
C GLU A 431 -16.90 -25.85 -39.42
N ILE A 432 -18.16 -25.71 -39.03
CA ILE A 432 -18.94 -26.70 -38.28
C ILE A 432 -19.83 -27.45 -39.27
N ASP A 433 -19.76 -28.78 -39.25
CA ASP A 433 -20.88 -29.73 -39.47
C ASP A 433 -20.51 -31.10 -38.87
#